data_AF-A0A6P0IP52-F1
#
_entry.id   AF-A0A6P0IP52-F1
#
_cell.length_a   1.000
_cell.length_b   1.000
_cell.length_c   1.000
_cell.angle_alpha   90.00
_cell.angle_beta   90.00
_cell.angle_gamma   90.00
#
_symmetry.space_group_name_H-M   'P 1'
#
loop_
_entity.id
_entity.type
_entity.pdbx_description
1 polymer ?
#
loop_
_entity_poly.entity_id
_entity_poly.type
_entity_poly.pdbx_seq_one_letter_code
_entity_poly.pdbx_strand_id
1 'polypeptide(L)'
;DWGQEHYRYRTFSKDERIPTRPGLLYLVERGAIRLVGTSQVSASPNFSGSQCSHQNMEEAFLGFIGAGQPFEIVALSPFTLQAYSHVEQTAVVWMYWDDLDNWPHFRREILDAFRLQHQRKLLWLSTLGQRRTIDRLLGFLILLVEEFGEPCQEGYCLPFPLTHAQIGSAIGSTRVTVTRLIGKLRQRGIINTQKDNLICLSGDSVPKITPN
;
A
#
# COMPACT_ATOMS: atom_id res chain seq x y z
N ASP A 1 6.49 -26.97 20.86
CA ASP A 1 6.43 -25.90 19.85
C ASP A 1 5.46 -26.19 18.70
N TRP A 2 4.18 -26.43 18.99
CA TRP A 2 3.14 -26.64 17.97
C TRP A 2 2.95 -25.41 17.06
N GLY A 3 3.26 -24.22 17.60
CA GLY A 3 3.27 -22.93 16.90
C GLY A 3 4.38 -22.77 15.85
N GLN A 4 5.46 -23.57 15.88
CA GLN A 4 6.49 -23.54 14.83
C GLN A 4 6.21 -24.53 13.69
N GLU A 5 5.40 -25.56 13.94
CA GLU A 5 5.06 -26.57 12.91
C GLU A 5 3.89 -26.14 12.00
N HIS A 6 2.97 -25.28 12.47
CA HIS A 6 1.76 -24.90 11.73
C HIS A 6 1.76 -23.45 11.22
N TYR A 7 2.50 -22.55 11.87
CA TYR A 7 2.63 -21.15 11.46
C TYR A 7 4.01 -20.97 10.85
N ARG A 8 4.05 -20.52 9.60
CA ARG A 8 5.33 -20.28 8.94
C ARG A 8 5.70 -18.82 9.12
N TYR A 9 6.92 -18.62 9.60
CA TYR A 9 7.54 -17.32 9.80
C TYR A 9 8.69 -17.13 8.84
N ARG A 10 8.80 -15.95 8.25
CA ARG A 10 10.00 -15.57 7.50
C ARG A 10 10.24 -14.07 7.57
N THR A 11 11.53 -13.71 7.64
CA THR A 11 12.01 -12.34 7.47
C THR A 11 12.52 -12.15 6.05
N PHE A 12 12.21 -10.99 5.46
CA PHE A 12 12.51 -10.63 4.08
C PHE A 12 13.35 -9.35 4.04
N SER A 13 14.32 -9.32 3.13
CA SER A 13 15.13 -8.13 2.83
C SER A 13 14.31 -7.11 2.03
N LYS A 14 14.77 -5.86 1.93
CA LYS A 14 14.07 -4.85 1.13
C LYS A 14 13.89 -5.29 -0.33
N ASP A 15 12.71 -5.01 -0.89
CA ASP A 15 12.28 -5.36 -2.25
C ASP A 15 12.22 -6.87 -2.56
N GLU A 16 12.44 -7.73 -1.56
CA GLU A 16 12.27 -9.18 -1.70
C GLU A 16 10.79 -9.54 -1.85
N ARG A 17 10.48 -10.43 -2.81
CA ARG A 17 9.11 -10.91 -3.05
C ARG A 17 8.67 -11.85 -1.94
N ILE A 18 7.48 -11.60 -1.41
CA ILE A 18 6.83 -12.47 -0.43
C ILE A 18 6.04 -13.53 -1.22
N PRO A 19 6.35 -14.83 -1.04
CA PRO A 19 5.65 -15.89 -1.74
C PRO A 19 4.24 -16.05 -1.18
N THR A 20 3.24 -15.60 -1.95
CA THR A 20 1.83 -15.66 -1.56
C THR A 20 1.09 -16.78 -2.29
N ARG A 21 0.10 -17.37 -1.62
CA ARG A 21 -0.81 -18.37 -2.17
C ARG A 21 -2.25 -18.02 -1.76
N PRO A 22 -3.23 -18.19 -2.67
CA PRO A 22 -4.64 -18.01 -2.34
C PRO A 22 -5.08 -18.91 -1.16
N GLY A 23 -5.98 -18.40 -0.31
CA GLY A 23 -6.51 -19.14 0.84
C GLY A 23 -5.63 -19.15 2.10
N LEU A 24 -4.46 -18.50 2.05
CA LEU A 24 -3.64 -18.25 3.24
C LEU A 24 -3.83 -16.82 3.72
N LEU A 25 -3.92 -16.68 5.04
CA LEU A 25 -3.83 -15.42 5.74
C LEU A 25 -2.36 -15.11 6.03
N TYR A 26 -1.93 -13.89 5.74
CA TYR A 26 -0.62 -13.38 6.10
C TYR A 26 -0.78 -12.23 7.10
N LEU A 27 0.13 -12.14 8.07
CA LEU A 27 0.20 -11.06 9.04
C LEU A 27 1.62 -10.47 9.02
N VAL A 28 1.70 -9.15 8.90
CA VAL A 28 2.98 -8.45 9.03
C VAL A 28 3.29 -8.30 10.52
N GLU A 29 4.28 -9.02 11.03
CA GLU A 29 4.71 -8.89 12.42
C GLU A 29 5.54 -7.61 12.60
N ARG A 30 6.42 -7.33 11.63
CA ARG A 30 7.34 -6.19 11.66
C ARG A 30 7.64 -5.72 10.24
N GLY A 31 7.87 -4.41 10.09
CA GLY A 31 8.22 -3.80 8.81
C GLY A 31 6.98 -3.40 8.01
N ALA A 32 7.11 -3.35 6.70
CA ALA A 32 6.06 -2.91 5.80
C ALA A 32 6.14 -3.68 4.48
N ILE A 33 4.98 -4.01 3.93
CA ILE A 33 4.84 -4.67 2.63
C ILE A 33 4.27 -3.67 1.64
N ARG A 34 4.77 -3.69 0.41
CA ARG A 34 4.22 -3.02 -0.76
C ARG A 34 3.40 -4.01 -1.59
N LEU A 35 2.14 -3.67 -1.84
CA LEU A 35 1.29 -4.40 -2.78
C LEU A 35 1.38 -3.81 -4.18
N VAL A 36 1.46 -4.70 -5.17
CA VAL A 36 1.54 -4.35 -6.58
C VAL A 36 0.54 -5.19 -7.37
N GLY A 37 -0.19 -4.55 -8.28
CA GLY A 37 -1.07 -5.20 -9.23
C GLY A 37 -0.51 -5.11 -10.64
N THR A 38 -0.77 -6.14 -11.44
CA THR A 38 -0.57 -6.10 -12.89
C THR A 38 -1.87 -6.49 -13.58
N SER A 39 -2.10 -5.93 -14.76
CA SER A 39 -3.30 -6.19 -15.57
C SER A 39 -2.87 -6.56 -16.99
N GLN A 40 -3.38 -7.67 -17.50
CA GLN A 40 -3.19 -8.09 -18.90
C GLN A 40 -4.29 -7.51 -19.84
N VAL A 41 -5.06 -6.53 -19.38
CA VAL A 41 -6.11 -5.90 -20.20
C VAL A 41 -5.49 -4.86 -21.12
N SER A 42 -5.38 -5.18 -22.41
CA SER A 42 -4.99 -4.23 -23.45
C SER A 42 -6.22 -3.72 -24.22
N ALA A 43 -6.45 -2.41 -24.23
CA ALA A 43 -7.52 -1.78 -25.00
C ALA A 43 -7.19 -1.60 -26.51
N SER A 44 -5.97 -1.95 -26.94
CA SER A 44 -5.53 -1.87 -28.33
C SER A 44 -5.61 -3.25 -29.00
N PRO A 45 -6.50 -3.45 -29.99
CA PRO A 45 -6.59 -4.72 -30.70
C PRO A 45 -5.64 -4.68 -31.90
N ASN A 46 -4.36 -5.03 -31.73
CA ASN A 46 -3.46 -5.23 -32.88
C ASN A 46 -2.92 -6.66 -32.94
N PHE A 47 -3.60 -7.41 -33.80
CA PHE A 47 -3.18 -8.46 -34.73
C PHE A 47 -1.70 -8.87 -34.83
N SER A 48 -1.54 -10.20 -34.89
CA SER A 48 -0.60 -11.02 -35.69
C SER A 48 0.91 -10.79 -35.56
N GLY A 49 1.61 -11.86 -35.22
CA GLY A 49 3.02 -12.07 -35.58
C GLY A 49 3.95 -12.08 -34.39
N SER A 50 4.29 -13.28 -33.93
CA SER A 50 5.54 -13.66 -33.27
C SER A 50 6.54 -12.51 -33.03
N GLN A 51 6.39 -11.81 -31.90
CA GLN A 51 7.46 -11.18 -31.13
C GLN A 51 6.85 -10.72 -29.81
N CYS A 52 6.78 -11.65 -28.84
CA CYS A 52 6.64 -11.32 -27.42
C CYS A 52 7.92 -10.60 -26.97
N SER A 53 8.12 -9.36 -27.42
CA SER A 53 9.01 -8.44 -26.74
C SER A 53 8.42 -8.19 -25.36
N HIS A 54 9.26 -8.23 -24.33
CA HIS A 54 8.93 -7.89 -22.95
C HIS A 54 8.20 -6.53 -22.90
N GLN A 55 6.89 -6.49 -23.10
CA GLN A 55 6.08 -5.39 -22.62
C GLN A 55 6.18 -5.50 -21.11
N ASN A 56 7.00 -4.63 -20.51
CA ASN A 56 7.02 -4.42 -19.07
C ASN A 56 5.57 -4.15 -18.68
N MET A 57 4.92 -5.16 -18.13
CA MET A 57 3.55 -5.05 -17.69
C MET A 57 3.55 -3.98 -16.60
N GLU A 58 2.81 -2.89 -16.82
CA GLU A 58 2.85 -1.76 -15.90
C GLU A 58 2.37 -2.21 -14.53
N GLU A 59 3.29 -2.17 -13.57
CA GLU A 59 3.03 -2.46 -12.17
C GLU A 59 2.31 -1.28 -11.52
N ALA A 60 1.06 -1.50 -11.16
CA ALA A 60 0.26 -0.57 -10.39
C ALA A 60 0.56 -0.75 -8.90
N PHE A 61 1.07 0.29 -8.24
CA PHE A 61 1.20 0.31 -6.78
C PHE A 61 -0.18 0.41 -6.14
N LEU A 62 -0.50 -0.52 -5.23
CA LEU A 62 -1.83 -0.62 -4.63
C LEU A 62 -1.89 -0.13 -3.19
N GLY A 63 -0.75 0.04 -2.53
CA GLY A 63 -0.68 0.47 -1.14
C GLY A 63 0.38 -0.27 -0.34
N PHE A 64 0.43 0.05 0.94
CA PHE A 64 1.25 -0.63 1.92
C PHE A 64 0.41 -1.45 2.89
N ILE A 65 1.05 -2.42 3.53
CA ILE A 65 0.52 -3.14 4.68
C ILE A 65 1.59 -3.03 5.77
N GLY A 66 1.27 -2.35 6.86
CA GLY A 66 2.17 -2.15 8.00
C GLY A 66 2.13 -3.30 9.00
N ALA A 67 3.00 -3.23 10.01
CA ALA A 67 2.99 -4.17 11.12
C ALA A 67 1.61 -4.25 11.83
N GLY A 68 1.24 -5.44 12.27
CA GLY A 68 -0.06 -5.75 12.87
C GLY A 68 -1.21 -5.88 11.87
N GLN A 69 -1.01 -5.59 10.58
CA GLN A 69 -2.08 -5.66 9.58
C GLN A 69 -2.07 -7.00 8.83
N PRO A 70 -3.25 -7.62 8.64
CA PRO A 70 -3.36 -8.82 7.83
C PRO A 70 -3.41 -8.48 6.34
N PHE A 71 -3.07 -9.45 5.50
CA PHE A 71 -3.36 -9.38 4.08
C PHE A 71 -3.56 -10.78 3.48
N GLU A 72 -4.22 -10.80 2.34
CA GLU A 72 -4.40 -11.97 1.50
C GLU A 72 -4.22 -11.55 0.04
N ILE A 73 -3.68 -12.48 -0.78
CA ILE A 73 -3.55 -12.29 -2.22
C ILE A 73 -4.49 -13.25 -2.92
N VAL A 74 -5.44 -12.68 -3.65
CA VAL A 74 -6.29 -13.40 -4.59
C VAL A 74 -5.76 -13.16 -6.00
N ALA A 75 -5.70 -14.21 -6.81
CA ALA A 75 -5.42 -14.11 -8.23
C ALA A 75 -6.73 -14.26 -9.00
N LEU A 76 -7.10 -13.23 -9.76
CA LEU A 76 -8.28 -13.24 -10.60
C LEU A 76 -7.90 -12.73 -11.98
N SER A 77 -7.73 -13.64 -12.94
CA SER A 77 -7.42 -13.29 -14.32
C SER A 77 -8.41 -12.23 -14.85
N PRO A 78 -7.96 -11.17 -15.52
CA PRO A 78 -6.59 -10.89 -16.01
C PRO A 78 -5.69 -10.13 -15.03
N PHE A 79 -6.08 -10.00 -13.77
CA PHE A 79 -5.35 -9.27 -12.74
C PHE A 79 -4.51 -10.20 -11.88
N THR A 80 -3.27 -9.82 -11.62
CA THR A 80 -2.43 -10.52 -10.63
C THR A 80 -1.91 -9.54 -9.60
N LEU A 81 -1.91 -9.98 -8.34
CA LEU A 81 -1.41 -9.21 -7.22
C LEU A 81 -0.14 -9.85 -6.68
N GLN A 82 0.79 -9.02 -6.23
CA GLN A 82 2.08 -9.42 -5.69
C GLN A 82 2.41 -8.57 -4.45
N ALA A 83 3.14 -9.19 -3.52
CA ALA A 83 3.60 -8.55 -2.30
C ALA A 83 5.12 -8.53 -2.26
N TYR A 84 5.68 -7.37 -1.91
CA TYR A 84 7.11 -7.15 -1.78
C TYR A 84 7.41 -6.50 -0.45
N SER A 85 8.50 -6.90 0.20
CA SER A 85 9.02 -6.19 1.35
C SER A 85 9.38 -4.75 0.98
N HIS A 86 8.91 -3.75 1.71
CA HIS A 86 9.18 -2.33 1.43
C HIS A 86 10.42 -1.81 2.17
N VAL A 87 10.73 -2.40 3.33
CA VAL A 87 11.85 -2.02 4.21
C VAL A 87 12.63 -3.26 4.63
N GLU A 88 13.85 -3.05 5.11
CA GLU A 88 14.67 -4.16 5.61
C GLU A 88 14.02 -4.87 6.80
N GLN A 89 14.35 -6.16 6.97
CA GLN A 89 13.93 -6.97 8.11
C GLN A 89 12.40 -7.04 8.29
N THR A 90 11.65 -7.06 7.17
CA THR A 90 10.19 -7.22 7.19
C THR A 90 9.85 -8.67 7.53
N ALA A 91 9.14 -8.87 8.64
CA ALA A 91 8.78 -10.19 9.15
C ALA A 91 7.30 -10.49 8.91
N VAL A 92 7.03 -11.68 8.36
CA VAL A 92 5.69 -12.11 7.99
C VAL A 92 5.42 -13.50 8.55
N VAL A 93 4.27 -13.65 9.17
CA VAL A 93 3.68 -14.95 9.56
C VAL A 93 2.56 -15.27 8.59
N TRP A 94 2.36 -16.54 8.26
CA TRP A 94 1.17 -16.96 7.54
C TRP A 94 0.60 -18.30 8.05
N MET A 95 -0.71 -18.45 7.88
CA MET A 95 -1.52 -19.56 8.38
C MET A 95 -2.75 -19.80 7.51
N TYR A 96 -3.42 -20.93 7.70
CA TYR A 96 -4.71 -21.18 7.06
C TYR A 96 -5.81 -20.43 7.79
N TRP A 97 -6.84 -20.01 7.06
CA TRP A 97 -8.02 -19.38 7.66
C TRP A 97 -8.71 -20.32 8.67
N ASP A 98 -8.75 -21.61 8.38
CA ASP A 98 -9.35 -22.64 9.24
C ASP A 98 -8.60 -22.79 10.58
N ASP A 99 -7.30 -22.49 10.62
CA ASP A 99 -6.51 -22.54 11.85
C ASP A 99 -7.04 -21.54 12.90
N LEU A 100 -7.65 -20.43 12.46
CA LEU A 100 -8.21 -19.39 13.32
C LEU A 100 -9.44 -19.84 14.10
N ASP A 101 -10.07 -20.96 13.74
CA ASP A 101 -11.22 -21.49 14.48
C ASP A 101 -10.85 -21.87 15.92
N ASN A 102 -9.58 -22.17 16.15
CA ASN A 102 -9.03 -22.43 17.49
C ASN A 102 -8.87 -21.15 18.34
N TRP A 103 -8.89 -19.95 17.72
CA TRP A 103 -8.76 -18.66 18.41
C TRP A 103 -9.82 -17.64 17.95
N PRO A 104 -11.07 -17.78 18.41
CA PRO A 104 -12.18 -16.92 17.98
C PRO A 104 -11.97 -15.42 18.23
N HIS A 105 -11.25 -15.07 19.31
CA HIS A 105 -10.91 -13.68 19.60
C HIS A 105 -9.95 -13.11 18.56
N PHE A 106 -8.87 -13.84 18.27
CA PHE A 106 -7.89 -13.43 17.25
C PHE A 106 -8.52 -13.41 15.85
N ARG A 107 -9.38 -14.39 15.52
CA ARG A 107 -10.17 -14.37 14.28
C ARG A 107 -10.98 -13.08 14.14
N ARG A 108 -11.60 -12.62 15.23
CA ARG A 108 -12.37 -11.37 15.24
C ARG A 108 -11.48 -10.15 14.99
N GLU A 109 -10.33 -10.07 15.65
CA GLU A 109 -9.35 -8.98 15.43
C GLU A 109 -8.87 -8.93 13.98
N ILE A 110 -8.57 -10.08 13.37
CA ILE A 110 -8.20 -10.18 11.96
C ILE A 110 -9.33 -9.70 11.04
N LEU A 111 -10.56 -10.14 11.29
CA LEU A 111 -11.73 -9.72 10.50
C LEU A 111 -12.04 -8.22 10.66
N ASP A 112 -11.87 -7.69 11.87
CA ASP A 112 -12.03 -6.25 12.13
C ASP A 112 -10.92 -5.44 11.43
N ALA A 113 -9.68 -5.93 11.41
CA ALA A 113 -8.60 -5.31 10.64
C ALA A 113 -8.90 -5.31 9.13
N PHE A 114 -9.39 -6.41 8.56
CA PHE A 114 -9.85 -6.43 7.17
C PHE A 114 -11.04 -5.48 6.91
N ARG A 115 -11.95 -5.34 7.88
CA ARG A 115 -13.08 -4.38 7.78
C ARG A 115 -12.54 -2.94 7.70
N LEU A 116 -11.60 -2.58 8.55
CA LEU A 116 -10.95 -1.27 8.51
C LEU A 116 -10.23 -1.04 7.19
N GLN A 117 -9.44 -2.03 6.72
CA GLN A 117 -8.78 -1.95 5.41
C GLN A 117 -9.78 -1.80 4.25
N HIS A 118 -10.93 -2.48 4.31
CA HIS A 118 -11.99 -2.32 3.32
C HIS A 118 -12.53 -0.89 3.28
N GLN A 119 -12.82 -0.29 4.43
CA GLN A 119 -13.26 1.10 4.52
C GLN A 119 -12.21 2.07 3.97
N ARG A 120 -10.92 1.85 4.29
CA ARG A 120 -9.80 2.64 3.74
C ARG A 120 -9.72 2.53 2.22
N LYS A 121 -9.90 1.34 1.65
CA LYS A 121 -9.95 1.13 0.18
C LYS A 121 -11.12 1.90 -0.46
N LEU A 122 -12.27 2.02 0.21
CA LEU A 122 -13.39 2.84 -0.30
C LEU A 122 -13.05 4.33 -0.32
N LEU A 123 -12.40 4.85 0.72
CA LEU A 123 -11.89 6.22 0.74
C LEU A 123 -10.85 6.45 -0.36
N TRP A 124 -10.00 5.46 -0.59
CA TRP A 124 -9.03 5.48 -1.67
C TRP A 124 -9.68 5.56 -3.05
N LEU A 125 -10.70 4.74 -3.32
CA LEU A 125 -11.47 4.80 -4.56
C LEU A 125 -12.16 6.17 -4.76
N SER A 126 -12.67 6.77 -3.68
CA SER A 126 -13.23 8.13 -3.73
C SER A 126 -12.18 9.19 -4.08
N THR A 127 -10.95 9.01 -3.58
CA THR A 127 -9.81 9.86 -3.95
C THR A 127 -9.46 9.70 -5.42
N LEU A 128 -9.42 8.48 -5.96
CA LEU A 128 -9.16 8.25 -7.39
C LEU A 128 -10.23 8.84 -8.32
N GLY A 129 -11.46 8.97 -7.83
CA GLY A 129 -12.56 9.62 -8.56
C GLY A 129 -12.44 11.14 -8.69
N GLN A 130 -11.49 11.80 -8.02
CA GLN A 130 -11.34 13.25 -8.08
C GLN A 130 -10.84 13.71 -9.46
N ARG A 131 -11.51 14.74 -10.02
CA ARG A 131 -11.20 15.27 -11.36
C ARG A 131 -9.80 15.85 -11.48
N ARG A 132 -9.31 16.53 -10.44
CA ARG A 132 -8.00 17.19 -10.48
C ARG A 132 -6.95 16.27 -9.86
N THR A 133 -5.85 16.04 -10.59
CA THR A 133 -4.71 15.24 -10.09
C THR A 133 -4.09 15.78 -8.81
N ILE A 134 -4.14 17.09 -8.56
CA ILE A 134 -3.65 17.67 -7.30
C ILE A 134 -4.53 17.29 -6.11
N ASP A 135 -5.84 17.14 -6.32
CA ASP A 135 -6.77 16.71 -5.28
C ASP A 135 -6.59 15.21 -5.01
N ARG A 136 -6.35 14.40 -6.06
CA ARG A 136 -5.93 12.99 -5.92
C ARG A 136 -4.64 12.84 -5.12
N LEU A 137 -3.63 13.66 -5.42
CA LEU A 137 -2.37 13.66 -4.70
C LEU A 137 -2.56 14.03 -3.22
N LEU A 138 -3.31 15.09 -2.94
CA LEU A 138 -3.53 15.53 -1.57
C LEU A 138 -4.32 14.48 -0.78
N GLY A 139 -5.41 13.95 -1.34
CA GLY A 139 -6.19 12.89 -0.72
C GLY A 139 -5.37 11.64 -0.45
N PHE A 140 -4.47 11.26 -1.37
CA PHE A 140 -3.55 10.14 -1.17
C PHE A 140 -2.63 10.36 0.04
N LEU A 141 -2.00 11.54 0.13
CA LEU A 141 -1.08 11.85 1.23
C LEU A 141 -1.82 11.92 2.57
N ILE A 142 -3.04 12.47 2.60
CA ILE A 142 -3.88 12.50 3.80
C ILE A 142 -4.19 11.07 4.27
N LEU A 143 -4.67 10.19 3.37
CA LEU A 143 -4.99 8.81 3.74
C LEU A 143 -3.77 8.04 4.25
N LEU A 144 -2.60 8.25 3.64
CA LEU A 144 -1.36 7.62 4.11
C LEU A 144 -0.92 8.13 5.49
N VAL A 145 -1.06 9.44 5.74
CA VAL A 145 -0.72 10.02 7.05
C VAL A 145 -1.73 9.61 8.11
N GLU A 146 -3.01 9.46 7.78
CA GLU A 146 -4.00 8.92 8.72
C GLU A 146 -3.71 7.46 9.08
N GLU A 147 -3.09 6.70 8.18
CA GLU A 147 -2.80 5.27 8.40
C GLU A 147 -1.42 5.02 9.04
N PHE A 148 -0.41 5.78 8.64
CA PHE A 148 0.99 5.54 9.04
C PHE A 148 1.68 6.76 9.62
N GLY A 149 1.04 7.92 9.65
CA GLY A 149 1.68 9.18 10.01
C GLY A 149 2.11 9.22 11.47
N GLU A 150 3.36 9.62 11.68
CA GLU A 150 3.94 9.86 12.99
C GLU A 150 3.94 11.36 13.31
N PRO A 151 3.62 11.77 14.55
CA PRO A 151 3.64 13.18 14.92
C PRO A 151 5.05 13.77 14.79
N CYS A 152 5.13 15.01 14.28
CA CYS A 152 6.37 15.77 14.16
C CYS A 152 6.15 17.23 14.59
N GLN A 153 7.20 18.04 14.62
CA GLN A 153 7.12 19.43 15.09
C GLN A 153 6.08 20.28 14.35
N GLU A 154 5.82 20.01 13.08
CA GLU A 154 4.96 20.84 12.22
C GLU A 154 3.65 20.13 11.78
N GLY A 155 3.37 18.93 12.31
CA GLY A 155 2.21 18.13 11.92
C GLY A 155 2.50 16.63 11.97
N TYR A 156 2.39 15.94 10.84
CA TYR A 156 2.61 14.50 10.75
C TYR A 156 3.51 14.16 9.57
N CYS A 157 4.41 13.19 9.77
CA CYS A 157 5.31 12.69 8.73
C CYS A 157 5.07 11.21 8.46
N LEU A 158 5.23 10.82 7.20
CA LEU A 158 5.29 9.40 6.87
C LEU A 158 6.61 8.81 7.39
N PRO A 159 6.58 7.62 8.02
CA PRO A 159 7.76 6.98 8.61
C PRO A 159 8.64 6.27 7.57
N PHE A 160 8.30 6.41 6.27
CA PHE A 160 9.02 5.82 5.16
C PHE A 160 9.03 6.77 3.95
N PRO A 161 10.07 6.68 3.09
CA PRO A 161 10.16 7.50 1.89
C PRO A 161 9.16 7.02 0.83
N LEU A 162 8.56 7.99 0.13
CA LEU A 162 7.69 7.73 -1.01
C LEU A 162 8.29 8.32 -2.29
N THR A 163 8.59 7.45 -3.26
CA THR A 163 9.08 7.92 -4.54
C THR A 163 7.94 8.57 -5.34
N HIS A 164 8.28 9.59 -6.14
CA HIS A 164 7.29 10.21 -7.04
C HIS A 164 6.72 9.22 -8.08
N ALA A 165 7.45 8.14 -8.39
CA ALA A 165 6.97 7.08 -9.26
C ALA A 165 5.89 6.23 -8.58
N GLN A 166 6.09 5.84 -7.32
CA GLN A 166 5.08 5.13 -6.52
C GLN A 166 3.81 5.97 -6.36
N ILE A 167 3.97 7.26 -6.03
CA ILE A 167 2.84 8.20 -5.93
C ILE A 167 2.12 8.28 -7.29
N GLY A 168 2.86 8.41 -8.39
CA GLY A 168 2.28 8.49 -9.73
C GLY A 168 1.48 7.25 -10.10
N SER A 169 2.07 6.07 -9.85
CA SER A 169 1.41 4.79 -10.04
C SER A 169 0.13 4.68 -9.18
N ALA A 170 0.19 5.11 -7.92
CA ALA A 170 -0.96 5.11 -7.00
C ALA A 170 -2.12 5.98 -7.52
N ILE A 171 -1.84 7.24 -7.88
CA ILE A 171 -2.90 8.20 -8.23
C ILE A 171 -3.26 8.22 -9.72
N GLY A 172 -2.70 7.31 -10.53
CA GLY A 172 -2.88 7.31 -11.99
C GLY A 172 -2.35 8.59 -12.64
N SER A 173 -1.07 8.89 -12.40
CA SER A 173 -0.35 10.03 -12.96
C SER A 173 1.13 9.72 -13.24
N THR A 174 1.82 10.61 -13.93
CA THR A 174 3.24 10.44 -14.25
C THR A 174 4.14 11.00 -13.15
N ARG A 175 5.33 10.42 -12.97
CA ARG A 175 6.37 10.93 -12.06
C ARG A 175 6.62 12.43 -12.24
N VAL A 176 6.67 12.91 -13.48
CA VAL A 176 6.89 14.33 -13.83
C VAL A 176 5.72 15.18 -13.32
N THR A 177 4.48 14.73 -13.52
CA THR A 177 3.29 15.42 -13.00
C THR A 177 3.31 15.47 -11.48
N VAL A 178 3.60 14.35 -10.81
CA VAL A 178 3.72 14.30 -9.34
C VAL A 178 4.77 15.26 -8.84
N THR A 179 5.96 15.28 -9.45
CA THR A 179 7.07 16.18 -9.06
C THR A 179 6.60 17.64 -9.06
N ARG A 180 5.91 18.07 -10.12
CA ARG A 180 5.35 19.42 -10.24
C ARG A 180 4.28 19.70 -9.18
N LEU A 181 3.41 18.74 -8.90
CA LEU A 181 2.31 18.90 -7.95
C LEU A 181 2.80 18.92 -6.49
N ILE A 182 3.78 18.08 -6.14
CA ILE A 182 4.49 18.14 -4.85
C ILE A 182 5.10 19.53 -4.65
N GLY A 183 5.76 20.08 -5.68
CA GLY A 183 6.28 21.45 -5.62
C GLY A 183 5.19 22.50 -5.35
N LYS A 184 4.01 22.37 -5.97
CA LYS A 184 2.88 23.26 -5.71
C LYS A 184 2.32 23.14 -4.28
N LEU A 185 2.23 21.93 -3.74
CA LEU A 185 1.77 21.73 -2.36
C LEU A 185 2.78 22.29 -1.35
N ARG A 186 4.08 22.15 -1.61
CA ARG A 186 5.16 22.77 -0.81
C ARG A 186 5.09 24.30 -0.83
N GLN A 187 4.95 24.90 -2.01
CA GLN A 187 4.81 26.37 -2.14
C GLN A 187 3.60 26.93 -1.39
N ARG A 188 2.57 26.11 -1.18
CA ARG A 188 1.36 26.47 -0.41
C ARG A 188 1.48 26.16 1.08
N GLY A 189 2.60 25.61 1.54
CA GLY A 189 2.79 25.20 2.94
C GLY A 189 1.92 24.02 3.38
N ILE A 190 1.35 23.24 2.45
CA ILE A 190 0.50 22.08 2.77
C ILE A 190 1.34 20.86 3.12
N ILE A 191 2.46 20.68 2.42
CA ILE A 191 3.45 19.64 2.74
C ILE A 191 4.83 20.25 2.91
N ASN A 192 5.63 19.59 3.72
CA ASN A 192 7.06 19.80 3.82
C ASN A 192 7.81 18.49 3.57
N THR A 193 9.13 18.54 3.50
CA THR A 193 9.98 17.34 3.41
C THR A 193 11.13 17.43 4.38
N GLN A 194 11.25 16.43 5.23
CA GLN A 194 12.28 16.34 6.24
C GLN A 194 13.50 15.55 5.73
N LYS A 195 14.41 15.19 6.65
CA LYS A 195 15.54 14.30 6.38
C LYS A 195 15.06 13.03 5.69
N ASP A 196 15.91 12.46 4.84
CA ASP A 196 15.65 11.22 4.09
C ASP A 196 14.44 11.27 3.13
N ASN A 197 14.03 12.46 2.70
CA ASN A 197 12.91 12.70 1.79
C ASN A 197 11.54 12.25 2.33
N LEU A 198 11.37 12.23 3.65
CA LEU A 198 10.08 11.94 4.26
C LEU A 198 9.09 13.08 4.00
N ILE A 199 7.91 12.74 3.48
CA ILE A 199 6.83 13.70 3.22
C ILE A 199 6.07 13.94 4.52
N CYS A 200 5.85 15.21 4.86
CA CYS A 200 5.10 15.61 6.03
C CYS A 200 3.95 16.54 5.64
N LEU A 201 2.78 16.34 6.26
CA LEU A 201 1.62 17.24 6.16
C LEU A 201 1.62 18.22 7.32
N SER A 202 1.36 19.48 7.02
CA SER A 202 1.25 20.54 8.02
C SER A 202 -0.01 20.33 8.86
N GLY A 203 0.08 20.54 10.18
CA GLY A 203 -1.03 20.29 11.11
C GLY A 203 -2.35 21.00 10.77
N ASP A 204 -2.28 22.20 10.16
CA ASP A 204 -3.46 22.97 9.72
C ASP A 204 -4.16 22.40 8.48
N SER A 205 -3.48 21.51 7.75
CA SER A 205 -3.95 20.94 6.48
C SER A 205 -4.48 19.52 6.60
N VAL A 206 -4.29 18.88 7.76
CA VAL A 206 -4.94 17.62 8.11
C VAL A 206 -6.33 17.97 8.66
N PRO A 207 -7.44 17.49 8.06
CA PRO A 207 -8.75 17.63 8.67
C PRO A 207 -8.67 17.13 10.11
N LYS A 208 -9.20 17.87 11.10
CA LYS A 208 -9.21 17.40 12.49
C LYS A 208 -9.86 16.03 12.52
N ILE A 209 -9.04 15.00 12.72
CA ILE A 209 -9.46 13.61 12.79
C ILE A 209 -10.27 13.50 14.08
N THR A 210 -11.59 13.54 13.99
CA THR A 210 -12.44 13.11 15.11
C THR A 210 -12.25 11.60 15.23
N PRO A 211 -11.70 11.08 16.35
CA PRO A 211 -11.82 9.66 16.62
C PRO A 211 -13.31 9.35 16.80
N ASN A 212 -13.80 8.35 16.06
CA ASN A 212 -15.06 7.69 16.42
C ASN A 212 -14.85 6.81 17.65
#